data_AF-A0A523UTH7-F1
#
_entry.id   AF-A0A523UTH7-F1
#
_cell.length_a   1.000
_cell.length_b   1.000
_cell.length_c   1.000
_cell.angle_alpha   90.00
_cell.angle_beta   90.00
_cell.angle_gamma   90.00
#
_symmetry.space_group_name_H-M   'P 1'
#
loop_
_entity.id
_entity.type
_entity.pdbx_description
1 polymer ?
#
loop_
_entity_poly.entity_id
_entity_poly.type
_entity_poly.pdbx_seq_one_letter_code
_entity_poly.pdbx_strand_id
1 'polypeptide(L)'
;MKRRWAVLVLAVALMVLGCAPGNERWDQIINPDNLAGFWAGVWHGLIIVIAFVVSLFTDEVGLYEINNTGWSYNLGFLIGLSCSVGGGVRHVRSRRRRKKRDWDRIGEEIEEKVCRGLRKWLDEAKKDEKEKEWEEIASKIEEKIRMVLKEWVDKE
;
A
#
# COMPACT_ATOMS: atom_id res chain seq x y z
N MET A 1 11.72 31.75 -22.76
CA MET A 1 11.68 30.76 -21.65
C MET A 1 11.00 29.45 -22.04
N LYS A 2 9.78 29.44 -22.59
CA LYS A 2 9.01 28.21 -22.93
C LYS A 2 9.76 27.19 -23.81
N ARG A 3 10.54 27.62 -24.80
CA ARG A 3 11.37 26.73 -25.65
C ARG A 3 12.50 26.02 -24.89
N ARG A 4 13.10 26.67 -23.88
CA ARG A 4 14.18 26.08 -23.06
C ARG A 4 13.65 24.99 -22.14
N TRP A 5 12.46 25.21 -21.56
CA TRP A 5 11.75 24.20 -20.77
C TRP A 5 11.27 23.03 -21.63
N ALA A 6 10.76 23.29 -22.84
CA ALA A 6 10.38 22.23 -23.77
C ALA A 6 11.59 21.36 -24.18
N VAL A 7 12.76 21.95 -24.42
CA VAL A 7 14.00 21.21 -24.71
C VAL A 7 14.49 20.42 -23.50
N LEU A 8 14.39 20.98 -22.28
CA LEU A 8 14.72 20.26 -21.05
C LEU A 8 13.78 19.09 -20.78
N VAL A 9 12.47 19.28 -20.95
CA VAL A 9 11.47 18.22 -20.78
C VAL A 9 11.64 17.15 -21.84
N LEU A 10 11.94 17.52 -23.10
CA LEU A 10 12.21 16.58 -24.18
C LEU A 10 13.53 15.82 -23.95
N ALA A 11 14.58 16.48 -23.46
CA ALA A 11 15.85 15.84 -23.14
C ALA A 11 15.69 14.87 -21.96
N VAL A 12 14.95 15.24 -20.92
CA VAL A 12 14.61 14.35 -19.80
C VAL A 12 13.75 13.18 -20.28
N ALA A 13 12.75 13.42 -21.12
CA ALA A 13 11.91 12.36 -21.70
C ALA A 13 12.73 11.38 -22.55
N LEU A 14 13.64 11.87 -23.40
CA LEU A 14 14.55 11.04 -24.20
C LEU A 14 15.54 10.27 -23.34
N MET A 15 16.01 10.84 -22.22
CA MET A 15 16.89 10.14 -21.29
C MET A 15 16.17 9.01 -20.53
N VAL A 16 14.88 9.21 -20.20
CA VAL A 16 14.05 8.20 -19.53
C VAL A 16 13.73 7.02 -20.48
N LEU A 17 13.59 7.27 -21.78
CA LEU A 17 13.31 6.21 -22.77
C LEU A 17 14.47 5.22 -22.99
N GLY A 18 15.71 5.58 -22.63
CA GLY A 18 16.89 4.70 -22.80
C GLY A 18 17.27 3.88 -21.57
N CYS A 19 16.59 4.06 -20.44
CA CYS A 19 16.96 3.43 -19.17
C CYS A 19 15.72 2.84 -18.48
N ALA A 20 14.92 2.10 -19.26
CA ALA A 20 13.81 1.32 -18.74
C ALA A 20 14.30 -0.07 -18.28
N PRO A 21 13.74 -0.60 -17.17
CA PRO A 21 13.94 -1.99 -16.73
C PRO A 21 13.51 -2.99 -17.81
N GLY A 22 14.15 -4.16 -17.86
CA GLY A 22 13.83 -5.21 -18.85
C GLY A 22 14.50 -5.07 -20.21
N ASN A 23 15.56 -4.26 -20.35
CA ASN A 23 16.33 -4.17 -21.58
C ASN A 23 17.39 -5.28 -21.70
N GLU A 24 17.90 -5.50 -22.92
CA GLU A 24 18.97 -6.47 -23.27
C GLU A 24 20.26 -6.34 -22.42
N ARG A 25 20.41 -5.23 -21.69
CA ARG A 25 21.53 -4.97 -20.79
C ARG A 25 21.55 -5.87 -19.56
N TRP A 26 20.38 -6.32 -19.07
CA TRP A 26 20.24 -7.15 -17.87
C TRP A 26 19.83 -8.59 -18.18
N ASP A 27 19.79 -8.94 -19.47
CA ASP A 27 19.55 -10.30 -19.94
C ASP A 27 20.75 -11.20 -19.58
N GLN A 28 20.50 -12.23 -18.79
CA GLN A 28 21.53 -13.18 -18.34
C GLN A 28 22.02 -14.11 -19.46
N ILE A 29 21.27 -14.22 -20.56
CA ILE A 29 21.68 -14.98 -21.75
C ILE A 29 22.76 -14.21 -22.53
N ILE A 30 22.66 -12.88 -22.57
CA ILE A 30 23.57 -12.00 -23.32
C ILE A 30 24.71 -11.48 -22.42
N ASN A 31 24.41 -11.16 -21.16
CA ASN A 31 25.34 -10.57 -20.19
C ASN A 31 25.21 -11.24 -18.80
N PRO A 32 25.85 -12.40 -18.59
CA PRO A 32 25.69 -13.20 -17.37
C PRO A 32 26.22 -12.54 -16.09
N ASP A 33 27.12 -11.55 -16.19
CA ASP A 33 27.71 -10.88 -15.02
C ASP A 33 27.08 -9.51 -14.70
N ASN A 34 26.14 -9.03 -15.54
CA ASN A 34 25.49 -7.74 -15.32
C ASN A 34 24.16 -7.93 -14.61
N LEU A 35 24.18 -7.72 -13.29
CA LEU A 35 22.99 -7.67 -12.44
C LEU A 35 22.64 -6.23 -12.08
N ALA A 36 21.35 -5.93 -11.99
CA ALA A 36 20.89 -4.61 -11.58
C ALA A 36 21.23 -4.37 -10.09
N GLY A 37 22.11 -3.37 -9.85
CA GLY A 37 22.57 -2.99 -8.51
C GLY A 37 21.75 -1.88 -7.85
N PHE A 38 22.26 -1.34 -6.72
CA PHE A 38 21.60 -0.27 -5.95
C PHE A 38 21.14 0.92 -6.79
N TRP A 39 22.02 1.46 -7.64
CA TRP A 39 21.71 2.63 -8.46
C TRP A 39 20.66 2.35 -9.53
N ALA A 40 20.66 1.14 -10.11
CA ALA A 40 19.60 0.70 -11.01
C ALA A 40 18.26 0.61 -10.26
N GLY A 41 18.27 0.11 -9.02
CA GLY A 41 17.11 0.11 -8.13
C GLY A 41 16.54 1.52 -7.93
N VAL A 42 17.37 2.49 -7.51
CA VAL A 42 16.93 3.89 -7.32
C VAL A 42 16.29 4.47 -8.57
N TRP A 43 16.91 4.22 -9.73
CA TRP A 43 16.40 4.70 -11.00
C TRP A 43 15.06 4.05 -11.37
N HIS A 44 14.95 2.72 -11.30
CA HIS A 44 13.71 1.99 -11.58
C HIS A 44 12.57 2.42 -10.64
N GLY A 45 12.86 2.60 -9.35
CA GLY A 45 11.88 3.10 -8.38
C GLY A 45 11.43 4.54 -8.68
N LEU A 46 12.31 5.39 -9.22
CA LEU A 46 11.97 6.77 -9.57
C LEU A 46 11.02 6.84 -10.77
N ILE A 47 11.24 5.99 -11.78
CA ILE A 47 10.43 5.97 -13.01
C ILE A 47 9.21 5.06 -12.92
N ILE A 48 8.99 4.36 -11.81
CA ILE A 48 7.94 3.35 -11.62
C ILE A 48 6.53 3.82 -12.01
N VAL A 49 6.20 5.09 -11.74
CA VAL A 49 4.88 5.66 -12.08
C VAL A 49 4.71 5.79 -13.59
N ILE A 50 5.77 6.20 -14.30
CA ILE A 50 5.77 6.30 -15.75
C ILE A 50 5.82 4.90 -16.37
N ALA A 51 6.68 4.02 -15.84
CA ALA A 51 6.79 2.62 -16.27
C ALA A 51 5.47 1.87 -16.11
N PHE A 52 4.72 2.11 -15.03
CA PHE A 52 3.37 1.58 -14.83
C PHE A 52 2.38 2.05 -15.89
N VAL A 53 2.39 3.34 -16.24
CA VAL A 53 1.51 3.86 -17.30
C VAL A 53 1.87 3.24 -18.65
N VAL A 54 3.16 3.09 -18.96
CA VAL A 54 3.61 2.47 -20.22
C VAL A 54 3.29 0.96 -20.26
N SER A 55 3.45 0.26 -19.14
CA SER A 55 3.14 -1.17 -19.00
C SER A 55 1.66 -1.49 -19.29
N LEU A 56 0.74 -0.52 -19.16
CA LEU A 56 -0.67 -0.72 -19.57
C LEU A 56 -0.88 -0.77 -21.09
N PHE A 57 0.06 -0.25 -21.87
CA PHE A 57 -0.02 -0.20 -23.33
C PHE A 57 0.96 -1.16 -24.01
N THR A 58 2.00 -1.62 -23.31
CA THR A 58 3.04 -2.51 -23.85
C THR A 58 3.50 -3.50 -22.78
N ASP A 59 3.46 -4.80 -23.08
CA ASP A 59 3.96 -5.85 -22.19
C ASP A 59 5.50 -5.93 -22.13
N GLU A 60 6.19 -5.15 -22.96
CA GLU A 60 7.66 -5.16 -23.09
C GLU A 60 8.38 -4.48 -21.90
N VAL A 61 7.68 -3.70 -21.07
CA VAL A 61 8.30 -2.93 -19.98
C VAL A 61 7.96 -3.55 -18.63
N GLY A 62 8.93 -4.25 -18.03
CA GLY A 62 8.82 -4.76 -16.67
C GLY A 62 8.93 -3.64 -15.63
N LEU A 63 8.14 -3.70 -14.56
CA LEU A 63 8.18 -2.71 -13.46
C LEU A 63 9.39 -2.88 -12.55
N TYR A 64 9.94 -4.08 -12.51
CA TYR A 64 10.96 -4.51 -11.57
C TYR A 64 11.91 -5.47 -12.28
N GLU A 65 13.20 -5.30 -12.07
CA GLU A 65 14.21 -6.15 -12.70
C GLU A 65 14.37 -7.46 -11.95
N ILE A 66 14.12 -8.59 -12.62
CA ILE A 66 14.20 -9.93 -12.01
C ILE A 66 15.67 -10.28 -11.74
N ASN A 67 16.57 -9.86 -12.64
CA ASN A 67 18.01 -10.11 -12.55
C ASN A 67 18.73 -9.00 -11.77
N ASN A 68 18.57 -9.02 -10.45
CA ASN A 68 19.10 -7.99 -9.55
C ASN A 68 20.10 -8.55 -8.51
N THR A 69 20.88 -7.66 -7.89
CA THR A 69 21.83 -8.00 -6.82
C THR A 69 21.16 -8.25 -5.45
N GLY A 70 19.84 -8.35 -5.39
CA GLY A 70 19.05 -8.61 -4.19
C GLY A 70 18.83 -7.38 -3.30
N TRP A 71 19.36 -7.44 -2.07
CA TRP A 71 19.03 -6.47 -1.00
C TRP A 71 19.40 -5.02 -1.35
N SER A 72 20.58 -4.81 -1.93
CA SER A 72 21.04 -3.48 -2.30
C SER A 72 20.16 -2.86 -3.39
N TYR A 73 19.72 -3.65 -4.37
CA TYR A 73 18.76 -3.21 -5.38
C TYR A 73 17.41 -2.84 -4.74
N ASN A 74 16.86 -3.71 -3.88
CA ASN A 74 15.59 -3.48 -3.19
C ASN A 74 15.57 -2.18 -2.37
N LEU A 75 16.66 -1.93 -1.65
CA LEU A 75 16.82 -0.70 -0.88
C LEU A 75 16.80 0.54 -1.80
N GLY A 76 17.54 0.48 -2.91
CA GLY A 76 17.54 1.54 -3.92
C GLY A 76 16.14 1.76 -4.51
N PHE A 77 15.48 0.68 -4.92
CA PHE A 77 14.12 0.72 -5.47
C PHE A 77 13.12 1.37 -4.53
N LEU A 78 13.16 1.01 -3.24
CA LEU A 78 12.25 1.57 -2.24
C LEU A 78 12.50 3.07 -2.00
N ILE A 79 13.76 3.52 -2.06
CA ILE A 79 14.12 4.94 -2.01
C ILE A 79 13.57 5.67 -3.25
N GLY A 80 13.82 5.14 -4.44
CA GLY A 80 13.31 5.71 -5.70
C GLY A 80 11.78 5.80 -5.73
N LEU A 81 11.10 4.74 -5.30
CA LEU A 81 9.64 4.66 -5.19
C LEU A 81 9.10 5.70 -4.19
N SER A 82 9.76 5.83 -3.04
CA SER A 82 9.36 6.84 -2.04
C SER A 82 9.48 8.26 -2.60
N CYS A 83 10.49 8.52 -3.43
CA CYS A 83 10.64 9.79 -4.13
C CYS A 83 9.58 10.00 -5.22
N SER A 84 9.25 8.98 -6.01
CA SER A 84 8.32 9.10 -7.14
C SER A 84 6.85 9.23 -6.69
N VAL A 85 6.44 8.50 -5.65
CA VAL A 85 5.06 8.51 -5.12
C VAL A 85 4.85 9.61 -4.07
N GLY A 86 5.89 10.39 -3.73
CA GLY A 86 5.79 11.52 -2.81
C GLY A 86 5.73 11.12 -1.33
N GLY A 87 6.31 9.97 -0.97
CA GLY A 87 6.48 9.49 0.40
C GLY A 87 7.54 10.25 1.21
N GLY A 88 7.61 11.58 1.06
CA GLY A 88 8.45 12.42 1.90
C GLY A 88 7.99 12.34 3.35
N VAL A 89 8.91 12.01 4.26
CA VAL A 89 8.67 12.03 5.71
C VAL A 89 8.12 13.41 6.10
N ARG A 90 6.80 13.50 6.30
CA ARG A 90 6.17 14.70 6.87
C ARG A 90 6.65 14.81 8.31
N HIS A 91 7.72 15.58 8.51
CA HIS A 91 8.19 15.93 9.84
C HIS A 91 7.15 16.87 10.48
N VAL A 92 6.15 16.29 11.14
CA VAL A 92 5.17 17.05 11.92
C VAL A 92 5.94 17.64 13.10
N ARG A 93 6.34 18.92 12.98
CA ARG A 93 6.83 19.71 14.11
C ARG A 93 5.69 19.83 15.13
N SER A 94 5.68 18.91 16.08
CA SER A 94 4.77 18.93 17.22
C SER A 94 5.04 20.18 18.07
N ARG A 95 4.24 21.24 17.89
CA ARG A 95 4.07 22.34 18.87
C ARG A 95 3.32 21.81 20.10
N ARG A 96 3.99 20.98 20.89
CA ARG A 96 3.51 20.34 22.12
C ARG A 96 3.62 21.30 23.31
N ARG A 97 2.78 22.36 23.39
CA ARG A 97 2.57 23.07 24.68
C ARG A 97 1.14 23.57 24.96
N ARG A 98 0.19 23.51 24.01
CA ARG A 98 -1.22 23.91 24.26
C ARG A 98 -2.25 22.77 24.30
N LYS A 99 -1.95 21.59 23.73
CA LYS A 99 -2.96 20.53 23.50
C LYS A 99 -3.37 19.74 24.75
N LYS A 100 -2.58 19.73 25.84
CA LYS A 100 -2.90 18.89 27.03
C LYS A 100 -4.21 19.32 27.69
N ARG A 101 -4.47 20.64 27.77
CA ARG A 101 -5.66 21.20 28.42
C ARG A 101 -6.98 20.88 27.72
N ASP A 102 -6.96 20.68 26.40
CA ASP A 102 -8.17 20.35 25.65
C ASP A 102 -8.49 18.85 25.75
N TRP A 103 -7.49 17.97 25.88
CA TRP A 103 -7.68 16.53 26.05
C TRP A 103 -8.31 16.17 27.39
N ASP A 104 -7.97 16.90 28.45
CA ASP A 104 -8.56 16.67 29.77
C ASP A 104 -10.08 16.95 29.72
N ARG A 105 -10.49 18.07 29.10
CA ARG A 105 -11.91 18.42 28.89
C ARG A 105 -12.63 17.44 27.95
N ILE A 106 -12.00 17.07 26.84
CA ILE A 106 -12.57 16.11 25.89
C ILE A 106 -12.69 14.72 26.55
N GLY A 107 -11.74 14.35 27.41
CA GLY A 107 -11.78 13.11 28.19
C GLY A 107 -12.99 13.06 29.11
N GLU A 108 -13.23 14.11 29.89
CA GLU A 108 -14.39 14.22 30.78
C GLU A 108 -15.72 14.10 30.00
N GLU A 109 -15.84 14.78 28.85
CA GLU A 109 -17.05 14.70 28.02
C GLU A 109 -17.29 13.30 27.42
N ILE A 110 -16.21 12.61 27.01
CA ILE A 110 -16.28 11.24 26.49
C ILE A 110 -16.65 10.28 27.62
N GLU A 111 -16.01 10.39 28.77
CA GLU A 111 -16.23 9.51 29.92
C GLU A 111 -17.69 9.62 30.40
N GLU A 112 -18.24 10.82 30.49
CA GLU A 112 -19.66 10.98 30.82
C GLU A 112 -20.58 10.39 29.75
N LYS A 113 -20.28 10.57 28.45
CA LYS A 113 -21.10 10.01 27.37
C LYS A 113 -21.04 8.48 27.34
N VAL A 114 -19.86 7.91 27.58
CA VAL A 114 -19.64 6.46 27.65
C VAL A 114 -20.36 5.87 28.86
N CYS A 115 -20.20 6.44 30.06
CA CYS A 115 -20.90 5.96 31.26
C CYS A 115 -22.42 6.05 31.12
N ARG A 116 -22.96 7.13 30.53
CA ARG A 116 -24.39 7.27 30.25
C ARG A 116 -24.86 6.25 29.21
N GLY A 117 -24.10 6.06 28.14
CA GLY A 117 -24.39 5.07 27.11
C GLY A 117 -24.37 3.64 27.64
N LEU A 118 -23.34 3.26 28.39
CA LEU A 118 -23.21 1.94 29.01
C LEU A 118 -24.35 1.66 29.97
N ARG A 119 -24.72 2.63 30.80
CA ARG A 119 -25.80 2.45 31.79
C ARG A 119 -27.15 2.24 31.10
N LYS A 120 -27.45 3.03 30.07
CA LYS A 120 -28.64 2.85 29.23
C LYS A 120 -28.64 1.50 28.53
N TRP A 121 -27.50 1.10 27.97
CA TRP A 121 -27.35 -0.18 27.29
C TRP A 121 -27.47 -1.37 28.26
N LEU A 122 -26.97 -1.24 29.50
CA LEU A 122 -27.11 -2.26 30.54
C LEU A 122 -28.56 -2.38 31.02
N ASP A 123 -29.27 -1.26 31.11
CA ASP A 123 -30.68 -1.20 31.48
C ASP A 123 -31.60 -1.73 30.35
N GLU A 124 -31.22 -1.54 29.08
CA GLU A 124 -31.87 -2.13 27.90
C GLU A 124 -31.54 -3.63 27.75
N ALA A 125 -30.29 -4.04 27.98
CA ALA A 125 -29.86 -5.44 27.92
C ALA A 125 -30.45 -6.30 29.05
N LYS A 126 -30.79 -5.71 30.20
CA LYS A 126 -31.56 -6.39 31.25
C LYS A 126 -33.03 -6.60 30.90
N LYS A 127 -33.53 -6.00 29.81
CA LYS A 127 -34.95 -5.96 29.47
C LYS A 127 -35.32 -6.80 28.25
N ASP A 128 -34.36 -7.25 27.45
CA ASP A 128 -34.65 -8.00 26.22
C ASP A 128 -34.36 -9.50 26.37
N GLU A 129 -35.46 -10.21 26.58
CA GLU A 129 -35.71 -11.63 26.39
C GLU A 129 -35.43 -12.04 24.93
N LYS A 130 -34.16 -12.21 24.53
CA LYS A 130 -33.79 -12.70 23.19
C LYS A 130 -32.78 -13.84 23.20
N GLU A 131 -33.21 -14.95 23.76
CA GLU A 131 -32.56 -16.26 23.61
C GLU A 131 -33.00 -16.98 22.31
N LYS A 132 -33.97 -16.43 21.56
CA LYS A 132 -34.58 -17.08 20.37
C LYS A 132 -33.96 -16.70 19.02
N GLU A 133 -33.23 -15.59 18.90
CA GLU A 133 -32.57 -15.18 17.64
C GLU A 133 -31.17 -15.79 17.46
N TRP A 134 -30.48 -16.13 18.55
CA TRP A 134 -29.11 -16.66 18.50
C TRP A 134 -29.05 -18.11 17.99
N GLU A 135 -30.05 -18.94 18.31
CA GLU A 135 -30.12 -20.30 17.79
C GLU A 135 -30.38 -20.33 16.28
N GLU A 136 -31.20 -19.39 15.79
CA GLU A 136 -31.53 -19.27 14.37
C GLU A 136 -30.33 -18.78 13.54
N ILE A 137 -29.51 -17.90 14.12
CA ILE A 137 -28.27 -17.40 13.50
C ILE A 137 -27.18 -18.49 13.52
N ALA A 138 -27.04 -19.25 14.62
CA ALA A 138 -26.07 -20.32 14.74
C ALA A 138 -26.32 -21.43 13.69
N SER A 139 -27.58 -21.85 13.51
CA SER A 139 -27.96 -22.85 12.52
C SER A 139 -27.63 -22.43 11.08
N LYS A 140 -27.90 -21.17 10.70
CA LYS A 140 -27.62 -20.64 9.35
C LYS A 140 -26.12 -20.56 9.04
N ILE A 141 -25.30 -20.34 10.05
CA ILE A 141 -23.83 -20.33 9.91
C ILE A 141 -23.31 -21.75 9.73
N GLU A 142 -23.82 -22.71 10.53
CA GLU A 142 -23.42 -24.12 10.44
C GLU A 142 -23.76 -24.73 9.06
N GLU A 143 -24.95 -24.45 8.52
CA GLU A 143 -25.34 -24.92 7.18
C GLU A 143 -24.42 -24.37 6.08
N LYS A 144 -24.06 -23.09 6.14
CA LYS A 144 -23.16 -22.47 5.16
C LYS A 144 -21.75 -23.05 5.21
N ILE A 145 -21.21 -23.28 6.40
CA ILE A 145 -19.89 -23.92 6.57
C ILE A 145 -19.91 -25.33 5.98
N ARG A 146 -20.98 -26.09 6.24
CA ARG A 146 -21.13 -27.45 5.74
C ARG A 146 -21.22 -27.53 4.21
N MET A 147 -21.90 -26.58 3.56
CA MET A 147 -21.97 -26.52 2.10
C MET A 147 -20.60 -26.22 1.46
N VAL A 148 -19.87 -25.24 2.01
CA VAL A 148 -18.54 -24.88 1.49
C VAL A 148 -17.55 -26.04 1.64
N LEU A 149 -17.58 -26.75 2.78
CA LEU A 149 -16.78 -27.94 2.98
C LEU A 149 -17.09 -29.04 1.96
N LYS A 150 -18.38 -29.25 1.64
CA LYS A 150 -18.80 -30.28 0.68
C LYS A 150 -18.34 -29.95 -0.75
N GLU A 151 -18.47 -28.68 -1.15
CA GLU A 151 -18.00 -28.23 -2.46
C GLU A 151 -16.48 -28.36 -2.62
N TRP A 152 -15.72 -28.19 -1.53
CA TRP A 152 -14.27 -28.39 -1.55
C TRP A 152 -13.89 -29.85 -1.69
N VAL A 153 -14.57 -30.75 -0.98
CA VAL A 153 -14.32 -32.20 -1.05
C VAL A 153 -14.69 -32.78 -2.41
N ASP A 154 -15.75 -32.28 -3.05
CA ASP A 154 -16.19 -32.78 -4.35
C ASP A 154 -15.36 -32.24 -5.55
N LYS A 155 -14.43 -31.30 -5.31
CA LYS A 155 -13.52 -30.71 -6.31
C LYS A 155 -12.12 -31.35 -6.36
N GLU A 156 -11.76 -32.19 -5.39
CA GLU A 156 -10.57 -33.06 -5.41
C GLU A 156 -10.89 -34.45 -5.97
#